data_AF-A0A6A6K9T6-F1
#
_entry.id   AF-A0A6A6K9T6-F1
#
_cell.length_a   1.000
_cell.length_b   1.000
_cell.length_c   1.000
_cell.angle_alpha   90.00
_cell.angle_beta   90.00
_cell.angle_gamma   90.00
#
_symmetry.space_group_name_H-M   'P 1'
#
loop_
_entity.id
_entity.type
_entity.pdbx_description
1 polymer ?
#
loop_
_entity_poly.entity_id
_entity_poly.type
_entity_poly.pdbx_seq_one_letter_code
_entity_poly.pdbx_strand_id
1 'polypeptide(L)'
;MLCVAMVVLASSATFSASLHTRLSNGSPRFLLSSTNFQVLQWKSKSLTVRALEARLWRPLNCRSRNCSDYEAFAPRQELLLLHPIRIIRKCLSSRRSRQGVMNCAENFRNHASILFVRLVVTVLLVTSVSFAASNSPSRALSEENLLFLEAWRTIDRAYVDKTFNGQSWFRYRENALRNEPMNTREETYMAIRKMLASLDDPFTRFLEPEKFKSLRSGTQGALTGVGLSIGYPTGSDGSPAGLVVISAAPGGPASRAGILSGDVILAIDDTSTESMGIYDAADRLQGPEGSSVELTVRSGPEVKHLALIRERVSLNPVKSRLCEIPGSGKDSPRIGYIKLSSFNQNASGAVREAVGALRSNNVNAFVLDLRDNSGGLFPEGIEITKIWLEKGVIVYICDSRGVRDIYDADGSGALAASEPLAVLVNKGTASASEILAGALKDNKRAVLYGEPTFGKGKIQSVFQLSDGSGLAVTVARYETPSHTNIDKVGIVPDHPLPKSFPKDEESFCGCLQDPASACYINRVQLFAR
;
A
#
# COMPACT_ATOMS: atom_id res chain seq x y z
N MET A 1 -21.97 23.18 6.93
CA MET A 1 -23.45 23.27 6.83
C MET A 1 -23.91 24.72 6.67
N LEU A 2 -23.59 25.37 5.55
CA LEU A 2 -24.12 26.70 5.21
C LEU A 2 -24.33 26.93 3.69
N CYS A 3 -24.08 25.93 2.84
CA CYS A 3 -24.35 26.00 1.38
C CYS A 3 -25.67 25.34 0.93
N VAL A 4 -26.47 24.77 1.86
CA VAL A 4 -27.73 24.09 1.50
C VAL A 4 -28.98 24.97 1.74
N ALA A 5 -28.81 26.16 2.35
CA ALA A 5 -29.94 27.04 2.69
C ALA A 5 -30.29 28.10 1.61
N MET A 6 -29.54 28.21 0.51
CA MET A 6 -29.78 29.23 -0.53
C MET A 6 -30.47 28.74 -1.81
N VAL A 7 -30.82 27.46 -1.92
CA VAL A 7 -31.46 26.90 -3.14
C VAL A 7 -32.98 26.74 -3.01
N VAL A 8 -33.58 27.00 -1.84
CA VAL A 8 -35.00 26.67 -1.57
C VAL A 8 -35.95 27.89 -1.58
N LEU A 9 -35.47 29.12 -1.82
CA LEU A 9 -36.31 30.33 -1.74
C LEU A 9 -36.58 31.04 -3.08
N ALA A 10 -36.28 30.42 -4.23
CA ALA A 10 -36.45 31.03 -5.56
C ALA A 10 -37.31 30.22 -6.55
N SER A 11 -38.26 29.40 -6.08
CA SER A 11 -39.10 28.59 -6.98
C SER A 11 -40.58 28.54 -6.56
N SER A 12 -41.13 29.70 -6.23
CA SER A 12 -42.57 29.85 -5.96
C SER A 12 -43.06 31.24 -6.37
N ALA A 13 -42.91 31.57 -7.65
CA ALA A 13 -43.66 32.63 -8.33
C ALA A 13 -43.33 32.61 -9.83
N THR A 14 -44.12 31.89 -10.62
CA THR A 14 -44.74 32.35 -11.89
C THR A 14 -45.16 31.14 -12.73
N PHE A 15 -46.47 31.00 -12.81
CA PHE A 15 -47.19 30.09 -13.67
C PHE A 15 -47.62 30.87 -14.92
N SER A 16 -47.78 30.17 -16.05
CA SER A 16 -48.39 30.61 -17.32
C SER A 16 -47.43 31.11 -18.40
N ALA A 17 -47.15 30.28 -19.41
CA ALA A 17 -47.85 30.34 -20.70
C ALA A 17 -47.12 29.50 -21.79
N SER A 18 -47.92 28.68 -22.50
CA SER A 18 -47.75 28.27 -23.92
C SER A 18 -46.53 27.42 -24.32
N LEU A 19 -46.54 26.46 -25.26
CA LEU A 19 -47.48 25.57 -25.93
C LEU A 19 -46.59 24.76 -26.93
N HIS A 20 -47.02 23.55 -27.30
CA HIS A 20 -46.76 22.85 -28.58
C HIS A 20 -45.75 21.67 -28.70
N THR A 21 -46.38 20.47 -28.73
CA THR A 21 -46.36 19.40 -29.77
C THR A 21 -45.15 18.48 -29.89
N ARG A 22 -45.31 17.16 -29.60
CA ARG A 22 -45.63 15.99 -30.48
C ARG A 22 -44.34 15.12 -30.61
N LEU A 23 -44.29 13.78 -30.63
CA LEU A 23 -45.24 12.66 -30.80
C LEU A 23 -44.53 11.34 -30.41
N SER A 24 -45.30 10.40 -29.80
CA SER A 24 -45.44 8.94 -30.07
C SER A 24 -44.20 8.04 -30.26
N ASN A 25 -44.14 6.74 -29.92
CA ASN A 25 -45.08 5.73 -29.44
C ASN A 25 -44.27 4.43 -29.19
N GLY A 26 -44.72 3.52 -28.32
CA GLY A 26 -44.34 2.09 -28.39
C GLY A 26 -44.06 1.40 -27.06
N SER A 27 -45.06 0.68 -26.54
CA SER A 27 -44.93 -0.36 -25.49
C SER A 27 -45.81 -1.57 -25.90
N PRO A 28 -45.56 -2.80 -25.41
CA PRO A 28 -46.19 -3.29 -24.16
C PRO A 28 -45.31 -4.23 -23.28
N ARG A 29 -45.35 -4.10 -21.94
CA ARG A 29 -45.94 -4.99 -20.87
C ARG A 29 -45.43 -6.45 -20.85
N PHE A 30 -44.94 -7.02 -19.74
CA PHE A 30 -45.61 -7.38 -18.47
C PHE A 30 -44.53 -7.60 -17.36
N LEU A 31 -44.61 -6.93 -16.19
CA LEU A 31 -45.15 -7.39 -14.88
C LEU A 31 -44.20 -8.26 -14.01
N LEU A 32 -43.70 -7.66 -12.91
CA LEU A 32 -43.29 -8.35 -11.68
C LEU A 32 -43.83 -7.58 -10.45
N SER A 33 -44.34 -8.36 -9.51
CA SER A 33 -45.12 -8.06 -8.29
C SER A 33 -44.27 -7.43 -7.15
N SER A 34 -44.70 -6.33 -6.52
CA SER A 34 -45.50 -6.20 -5.26
C SER A 34 -44.71 -6.11 -3.94
N THR A 35 -44.99 -5.01 -3.21
CA THR A 35 -45.03 -4.80 -1.72
C THR A 35 -43.69 -4.77 -0.95
N ASN A 36 -43.42 -3.89 0.04
CA ASN A 36 -44.29 -3.19 1.00
C ASN A 36 -43.68 -1.88 1.57
N PHE A 37 -44.58 -0.99 2.00
CA PHE A 37 -44.35 0.28 2.72
C PHE A 37 -44.39 0.06 4.25
N GLN A 38 -43.67 0.89 5.03
CA GLN A 38 -44.12 1.31 6.37
C GLN A 38 -43.62 2.72 6.72
N VAL A 39 -44.57 3.57 7.14
CA VAL A 39 -44.42 4.96 7.54
C VAL A 39 -44.47 5.04 9.07
N LEU A 40 -43.55 5.77 9.70
CA LEU A 40 -43.62 6.14 11.12
C LEU A 40 -43.69 7.67 11.24
N GLN A 41 -44.82 8.15 11.79
CA GLN A 41 -45.06 9.55 12.15
C GLN A 41 -44.40 9.91 13.47
N TRP A 42 -43.89 11.15 13.59
CA TRP A 42 -43.69 11.81 14.88
C TRP A 42 -44.21 13.26 14.88
N LYS A 43 -45.01 13.57 15.91
CA LYS A 43 -45.74 14.84 16.16
C LYS A 43 -44.79 15.93 16.66
N SER A 44 -44.98 17.17 16.21
CA SER A 44 -44.36 18.37 16.84
C SER A 44 -45.36 19.06 17.79
N LYS A 45 -44.90 19.43 18.99
CA LYS A 45 -45.59 20.30 19.95
C LYS A 45 -44.88 21.66 20.00
N SER A 46 -45.67 22.73 20.07
CA SER A 46 -45.29 24.12 20.26
C SER A 46 -44.97 24.46 21.74
N LEU A 47 -44.14 25.48 21.99
CA LEU A 47 -44.41 26.64 22.89
C LEU A 47 -43.17 27.53 23.17
N THR A 48 -43.31 28.81 22.78
CA THR A 48 -42.89 30.09 23.41
C THR A 48 -41.47 30.32 23.95
N VAL A 49 -40.86 31.43 23.48
CA VAL A 49 -39.69 32.10 24.09
C VAL A 49 -40.13 33.45 24.66
N ARG A 50 -39.90 33.66 25.96
CA ARG A 50 -39.90 34.97 26.65
C ARG A 50 -38.66 35.07 27.53
N ALA A 51 -38.09 36.28 27.54
CA ALA A 51 -37.18 36.88 28.52
C ALA A 51 -35.73 36.36 28.61
N LEU A 52 -34.79 37.22 28.21
CA LEU A 52 -33.42 37.26 28.72
C LEU A 52 -32.96 38.73 28.73
N GLU A 53 -33.27 39.42 29.83
CA GLU A 53 -32.61 40.66 30.23
C GLU A 53 -31.40 40.33 31.14
N ALA A 54 -30.43 41.23 31.07
CA ALA A 54 -29.41 41.51 32.08
C ALA A 54 -28.26 40.49 32.28
N ARG A 55 -27.12 40.82 31.68
CA ARG A 55 -25.81 41.03 32.34
C ARG A 55 -24.73 41.04 31.28
N LEU A 56 -23.98 42.13 31.14
CA LEU A 56 -22.55 42.17 30.80
C LEU A 56 -22.14 43.61 30.44
N TRP A 57 -22.06 44.51 31.41
CA TRP A 57 -21.18 45.68 31.34
C TRP A 57 -20.69 45.99 32.76
N ARG A 58 -19.54 45.44 33.13
CA ARG A 58 -18.66 45.97 34.18
C ARG A 58 -17.34 46.34 33.50
N PRO A 59 -16.88 47.60 33.59
CA PRO A 59 -15.56 47.97 33.10
C PRO A 59 -14.47 47.47 34.05
N LEU A 60 -13.46 46.80 33.49
CA LEU A 60 -12.23 46.47 34.19
C LEU A 60 -11.40 47.75 34.39
N ASN A 61 -11.09 48.04 35.65
CA ASN A 61 -10.15 49.06 36.06
C ASN A 61 -8.76 48.76 35.50
N CYS A 62 -8.22 49.71 34.76
CA CYS A 62 -6.81 49.76 34.39
C CYS A 62 -6.00 50.27 35.60
N ARG A 63 -5.12 49.43 36.15
CA ARG A 63 -4.09 49.79 37.13
C ARG A 63 -2.73 49.47 36.51
N SER A 64 -2.07 50.45 35.93
CA SER A 64 -0.61 50.65 36.02
C SER A 64 -0.19 51.83 35.14
N ARG A 65 0.91 52.45 35.56
CA ARG A 65 1.44 53.73 35.11
C ARG A 65 2.14 53.63 33.76
N ASN A 66 2.23 54.78 33.11
CA ASN A 66 3.03 55.12 31.92
C ASN A 66 2.43 54.71 30.58
N CYS A 67 1.89 55.68 29.85
CA CYS A 67 2.58 56.18 28.66
C CYS A 67 2.07 57.58 28.35
N SER A 68 3.01 58.51 28.45
CA SER A 68 2.98 59.89 28.00
C SER A 68 3.00 59.96 26.47
N ASP A 69 2.80 61.20 25.99
CA ASP A 69 3.16 61.69 24.66
C ASP A 69 2.15 61.40 23.54
N TYR A 70 1.27 62.37 23.27
CA TYR A 70 1.47 63.31 22.16
C TYR A 70 0.30 64.31 22.13
N GLU A 71 0.63 65.57 22.45
CA GLU A 71 -0.17 66.74 22.13
C GLU A 71 -0.18 67.02 20.62
N ALA A 72 -1.19 67.81 20.24
CA ALA A 72 -1.28 68.66 19.05
C ALA A 72 -1.68 67.99 17.73
N PHE A 73 -2.95 68.17 17.35
CA PHE A 73 -3.34 68.93 16.15
C PHE A 73 -4.89 69.03 16.13
N ALA A 74 -5.42 70.07 16.77
CA ALA A 74 -6.78 70.54 16.53
C ALA A 74 -6.72 71.66 15.48
N PRO A 75 -7.43 71.54 14.35
CA PRO A 75 -8.44 72.56 14.11
C PRO A 75 -9.73 72.03 13.45
N ARG A 76 -10.82 72.70 13.80
CA ARG A 76 -12.06 72.88 13.01
C ARG A 76 -12.77 71.62 12.50
N GLN A 77 -13.71 71.12 13.30
CA GLN A 77 -14.97 70.56 12.78
C GLN A 77 -16.13 70.72 13.77
N GLU A 78 -16.24 71.88 14.42
CA GLU A 78 -17.54 72.34 14.94
C GLU A 78 -18.43 72.73 13.76
N LEU A 79 -19.16 71.79 13.13
CA LEU A 79 -20.35 72.14 12.33
C LEU A 79 -21.29 71.01 11.88
N LEU A 80 -21.16 69.77 12.36
CA LEU A 80 -21.98 68.66 11.85
C LEU A 80 -22.92 67.95 12.85
N LEU A 81 -22.96 68.34 14.12
CA LEU A 81 -23.87 67.73 15.12
C LEU A 81 -24.93 68.69 15.72
N LEU A 82 -24.95 69.97 15.31
CA LEU A 82 -25.91 70.95 15.83
C LEU A 82 -27.18 71.14 14.97
N HIS A 83 -27.25 70.51 13.79
CA HIS A 83 -28.42 70.61 12.90
C HIS A 83 -29.66 69.81 13.37
N PRO A 84 -29.56 68.59 13.93
CA PRO A 84 -30.74 67.84 14.37
C PRO A 84 -31.36 68.39 15.67
N ILE A 85 -30.53 68.98 16.56
CA ILE A 85 -31.01 69.56 17.84
C ILE A 85 -31.81 70.86 17.59
N ARG A 86 -31.45 71.66 16.56
CA ARG A 86 -32.23 72.85 16.15
C ARG A 86 -33.60 72.51 15.58
N ILE A 87 -33.77 71.34 14.94
CA ILE A 87 -35.05 70.87 14.39
C ILE A 87 -35.98 70.42 15.53
N ILE A 88 -35.45 69.71 16.53
CA ILE A 88 -36.22 69.27 17.70
C ILE A 88 -36.72 70.48 18.52
N ARG A 89 -35.89 71.52 18.69
CA ARG A 89 -36.29 72.76 19.39
C ARG A 89 -37.37 73.57 18.63
N LYS A 90 -37.37 73.56 17.29
CA LYS A 90 -38.41 74.20 16.47
C LYS A 90 -39.75 73.43 16.48
N CYS A 91 -39.74 72.11 16.64
CA CYS A 91 -40.99 71.32 16.70
C CYS A 91 -41.69 71.36 18.08
N LEU A 92 -41.00 71.75 19.16
CA LEU A 92 -41.58 71.84 20.51
C LEU A 92 -42.25 73.19 20.84
N SER A 93 -42.11 74.24 20.02
CA SER A 93 -42.69 75.57 20.28
C SER A 93 -43.93 75.91 19.44
N SER A 94 -44.50 74.96 18.70
CA SER A 94 -45.64 75.18 17.81
C SER A 94 -46.88 74.40 18.28
N ARG A 95 -47.77 75.07 19.02
CA ARG A 95 -49.17 74.65 19.17
C ARG A 95 -50.01 75.44 18.17
N ARG A 96 -50.29 74.87 16.99
CA ARG A 96 -51.57 74.98 16.24
C ARG A 96 -51.48 74.25 14.87
N SER A 97 -52.46 73.38 14.62
CA SER A 97 -52.75 72.56 13.42
C SER A 97 -52.08 71.18 13.31
N ARG A 98 -52.92 70.17 12.94
CA ARG A 98 -52.53 68.78 12.63
C ARG A 98 -51.51 68.68 11.47
N GLN A 99 -51.44 69.68 10.59
CA GLN A 99 -50.54 69.72 9.43
C GLN A 99 -49.06 69.86 9.80
N GLY A 100 -48.74 70.61 10.86
CA GLY A 100 -47.34 70.88 11.27
C GLY A 100 -46.64 69.69 11.92
N VAL A 101 -47.40 68.83 12.61
CA VAL A 101 -46.88 67.60 13.24
C VAL A 101 -46.58 66.53 12.18
N MET A 102 -47.40 66.44 11.14
CA MET A 102 -47.18 65.52 10.01
C MET A 102 -45.93 65.88 9.19
N ASN A 103 -45.72 67.16 8.86
CA ASN A 103 -44.52 67.60 8.14
C ASN A 103 -43.21 67.42 8.95
N CYS A 104 -43.26 67.52 10.29
CA CYS A 104 -42.09 67.27 11.13
C CYS A 104 -41.76 65.77 11.22
N ALA A 105 -42.78 64.90 11.28
CA ALA A 105 -42.60 63.44 11.24
C ALA A 105 -42.04 62.96 9.89
N GLU A 106 -42.47 63.56 8.78
CA GLU A 106 -42.01 63.19 7.44
C GLU A 106 -40.56 63.62 7.17
N ASN A 107 -40.17 64.82 7.61
CA ASN A 107 -38.77 65.28 7.54
C ASN A 107 -37.84 64.46 8.46
N PHE A 108 -38.31 64.07 9.65
CA PHE A 108 -37.55 63.19 10.55
C PHE A 108 -37.37 61.79 9.95
N ARG A 109 -38.42 61.24 9.31
CA ARG A 109 -38.35 59.96 8.60
C ARG A 109 -37.37 60.00 7.42
N ASN A 110 -37.35 61.09 6.66
CA ASN A 110 -36.41 61.27 5.55
C ASN A 110 -34.96 61.42 6.04
N HIS A 111 -34.71 62.17 7.12
CA HIS A 111 -33.36 62.28 7.70
C HIS A 111 -32.88 60.98 8.34
N ALA A 112 -33.75 60.25 9.05
CA ALA A 112 -33.45 58.94 9.61
C ALA A 112 -33.16 57.91 8.50
N SER A 113 -33.90 57.96 7.38
CA SER A 113 -33.67 57.12 6.20
C SER A 113 -32.31 57.42 5.55
N ILE A 114 -31.95 58.69 5.39
CA ILE A 114 -30.64 59.08 4.83
C ILE A 114 -29.48 58.64 5.74
N LEU A 115 -29.63 58.79 7.06
CA LEU A 115 -28.64 58.32 8.04
C LEU A 115 -28.50 56.79 8.03
N PHE A 116 -29.61 56.06 7.91
CA PHE A 116 -29.62 54.60 7.80
C PHE A 116 -28.94 54.13 6.51
N VAL A 117 -29.26 54.74 5.37
CA VAL A 117 -28.61 54.43 4.09
C VAL A 117 -27.10 54.71 4.15
N ARG A 118 -26.68 55.83 4.74
CA ARG A 118 -25.25 56.13 4.93
C ARG A 118 -24.56 55.09 5.82
N LEU A 119 -25.19 54.69 6.92
CA LEU A 119 -24.63 53.66 7.81
C LEU A 119 -24.48 52.32 7.09
N VAL A 120 -25.50 51.89 6.33
CA VAL A 120 -25.46 50.64 5.55
C VAL A 120 -24.38 50.70 4.47
N VAL A 121 -24.25 51.81 3.74
CA VAL A 121 -23.20 51.99 2.73
C VAL A 121 -21.80 52.00 3.37
N THR A 122 -21.65 52.60 4.55
CA THR A 122 -20.37 52.63 5.26
C THR A 122 -19.99 51.25 5.77
N VAL A 123 -20.94 50.49 6.35
CA VAL A 123 -20.70 49.10 6.76
C VAL A 123 -20.36 48.24 5.54
N LEU A 124 -21.08 48.38 4.43
CA LEU A 124 -20.79 47.67 3.19
C LEU A 124 -19.38 47.99 2.67
N LEU A 125 -18.98 49.26 2.67
CA LEU A 125 -17.62 49.69 2.29
C LEU A 125 -16.55 49.16 3.24
N VAL A 126 -16.78 49.17 4.56
CA VAL A 126 -15.83 48.63 5.53
C VAL A 126 -15.71 47.11 5.39
N THR A 127 -16.81 46.40 5.15
CA THR A 127 -16.78 44.95 4.91
C THR A 127 -16.12 44.61 3.58
N SER A 128 -16.32 45.39 2.51
CA SER A 128 -15.69 45.14 1.22
C SER A 128 -14.19 45.45 1.24
N VAL A 129 -13.76 46.50 1.94
CA VAL A 129 -12.33 46.82 2.13
C VAL A 129 -11.65 45.79 3.03
N SER A 130 -12.33 45.30 4.07
CA SER A 130 -11.80 44.21 4.93
C SER A 130 -11.68 42.88 4.18
N PHE A 131 -12.60 42.60 3.25
CA PHE A 131 -12.52 41.43 2.38
C PHE A 131 -11.41 41.56 1.33
N ALA A 132 -11.20 42.76 0.76
CA ALA A 132 -10.11 43.03 -0.17
C ALA A 132 -8.72 43.00 0.51
N ALA A 133 -8.65 43.36 1.79
CA ALA A 133 -7.41 43.33 2.58
C ALA A 133 -7.09 41.95 3.18
N SER A 134 -8.06 41.03 3.22
CA SER A 134 -7.87 39.63 3.68
C SER A 134 -7.57 38.68 2.53
N ASN A 135 -6.77 39.12 1.56
CA ASN A 135 -6.08 38.19 0.67
C ASN A 135 -4.99 37.46 1.45
N SER A 136 -5.38 36.44 2.22
CA SER A 136 -4.43 35.39 2.57
C SER A 136 -3.93 34.82 1.24
N PRO A 137 -2.63 34.93 0.90
CA PRO A 137 -2.17 34.39 -0.36
C PRO A 137 -2.47 32.90 -0.36
N SER A 138 -3.36 32.46 -1.25
CA SER A 138 -3.41 31.06 -1.64
C SER A 138 -2.06 30.78 -2.29
N ARG A 139 -1.09 30.30 -1.50
CA ARG A 139 0.19 29.87 -2.06
C ARG A 139 -0.14 28.79 -3.09
N ALA A 140 0.10 29.09 -4.36
CA ALA A 140 0.07 28.08 -5.39
C ALA A 140 1.02 26.96 -4.95
N LEU A 141 0.60 25.71 -5.08
CA LEU A 141 1.46 24.58 -4.80
C LEU A 141 2.66 24.66 -5.75
N SER A 142 3.88 24.59 -5.20
CA SER A 142 5.10 24.44 -5.99
C SER A 142 5.12 23.08 -6.70
N GLU A 143 5.97 22.93 -7.71
CA GLU A 143 6.23 21.63 -8.34
C GLU A 143 6.67 20.57 -7.31
N GLU A 144 7.48 20.99 -6.35
CA GLU A 144 7.94 20.17 -5.23
C GLU A 144 6.77 19.67 -4.35
N ASN A 145 5.83 20.55 -4.02
CA ASN A 145 4.61 20.17 -3.30
C ASN A 145 3.73 19.21 -4.15
N LEU A 146 3.67 19.41 -5.46
CA LEU A 146 2.89 18.54 -6.36
C LEU A 146 3.49 17.14 -6.44
N LEU A 147 4.83 17.02 -6.50
CA LEU A 147 5.53 15.73 -6.50
C LEU A 147 5.32 14.98 -5.19
N PHE A 148 5.45 15.66 -4.04
CA PHE A 148 5.11 15.07 -2.74
C PHE A 148 3.65 14.59 -2.70
N LEU A 149 2.72 15.38 -3.22
CA LEU A 149 1.30 15.03 -3.28
C LEU A 149 1.02 13.84 -4.20
N GLU A 150 1.75 13.71 -5.30
CA GLU A 150 1.68 12.55 -6.19
C GLU A 150 2.11 11.28 -5.46
N ALA A 151 3.22 11.35 -4.73
CA ALA A 151 3.71 10.25 -3.91
C ALA A 151 2.72 9.88 -2.81
N TRP A 152 2.24 10.87 -2.05
CA TRP A 152 1.25 10.69 -0.99
C TRP A 152 -0.04 10.04 -1.53
N ARG A 153 -0.54 10.51 -2.68
CA ARG A 153 -1.76 9.99 -3.32
C ARG A 153 -1.60 8.56 -3.80
N THR A 154 -0.39 8.21 -4.25
CA THR A 154 -0.06 6.84 -4.66
C THR A 154 -0.17 5.89 -3.47
N ILE A 155 0.40 6.26 -2.33
CA ILE A 155 0.26 5.49 -1.08
C ILE A 155 -1.20 5.43 -0.62
N ASP A 156 -1.89 6.58 -0.57
CA ASP A 156 -3.30 6.68 -0.16
C ASP A 156 -4.18 5.66 -0.92
N ARG A 157 -3.99 5.60 -2.25
CA ARG A 157 -4.77 4.72 -3.13
C ARG A 157 -4.31 3.27 -3.09
N ALA A 158 -3.01 3.02 -3.15
CA ALA A 158 -2.48 1.69 -3.44
C ALA A 158 -2.03 0.90 -2.22
N TYR A 159 -1.66 1.56 -1.12
CA TYR A 159 -1.07 0.87 0.04
C TYR A 159 -2.02 -0.15 0.67
N VAL A 160 -1.46 -1.31 1.03
CA VAL A 160 -2.19 -2.50 1.49
C VAL A 160 -3.00 -2.26 2.76
N ASP A 161 -2.47 -1.47 3.70
CA ASP A 161 -3.08 -1.17 4.99
C ASP A 161 -3.66 0.26 4.99
N LYS A 162 -4.99 0.37 4.91
CA LYS A 162 -5.68 1.67 4.94
C LYS A 162 -5.76 2.32 6.33
N THR A 163 -5.21 1.69 7.36
CA THR A 163 -4.98 2.36 8.65
C THR A 163 -3.64 3.11 8.68
N PHE A 164 -2.77 2.88 7.69
CA PHE A 164 -1.48 3.54 7.52
C PHE A 164 -0.61 3.48 8.80
N ASN A 165 -0.51 2.30 9.41
CA ASN A 165 0.17 2.11 10.69
C ASN A 165 -0.43 3.00 11.81
N GLY A 166 -1.77 3.08 11.87
CA GLY A 166 -2.52 3.88 12.84
C GLY A 166 -2.51 5.40 12.59
N GLN A 167 -1.98 5.87 11.45
CA GLN A 167 -1.88 7.29 11.15
C GLN A 167 -3.08 7.82 10.37
N SER A 168 -3.48 9.05 10.66
CA SER A 168 -4.40 9.79 9.80
C SER A 168 -3.65 10.31 8.57
N TRP A 169 -3.70 9.55 7.47
CA TRP A 169 -2.96 9.85 6.25
C TRP A 169 -3.26 11.24 5.67
N PHE A 170 -4.53 11.66 5.74
CA PHE A 170 -4.94 13.00 5.32
C PHE A 170 -4.34 14.11 6.20
N ARG A 171 -4.30 13.92 7.53
CA ARG A 171 -3.68 14.90 8.44
C ARG A 171 -2.17 14.93 8.27
N TYR A 172 -1.54 13.79 8.01
CA TYR A 172 -0.11 13.72 7.69
C TYR A 172 0.21 14.64 6.51
N ARG A 173 -0.57 14.56 5.42
CA ARG A 173 -0.43 15.42 4.24
C ARG A 173 -0.50 16.91 4.57
N GLU A 174 -1.52 17.33 5.30
CA GLU A 174 -1.71 18.75 5.66
C GLU A 174 -0.58 19.27 6.54
N ASN A 175 -0.11 18.46 7.48
CA ASN A 175 1.02 18.78 8.33
C ASN A 175 2.32 18.88 7.52
N ALA A 176 2.56 17.92 6.64
CA ALA A 176 3.77 17.88 5.81
C ALA A 176 3.86 19.09 4.88
N LEU A 177 2.77 19.45 4.19
CA LEU A 177 2.71 20.63 3.32
C LEU A 177 2.93 21.97 4.06
N ARG A 178 2.74 22.00 5.38
CA ARG A 178 2.94 23.21 6.19
C ARG A 178 4.33 23.28 6.81
N ASN A 179 4.89 22.14 7.20
CA ASN A 179 6.00 22.07 8.14
C ASN A 179 7.24 21.36 7.61
N GLU A 180 7.14 20.52 6.57
CA GLU A 180 8.32 19.90 5.97
C GLU A 180 8.93 20.85 4.92
N PRO A 181 10.26 21.02 4.90
CA PRO A 181 10.93 21.75 3.84
C PRO A 181 10.77 21.00 2.52
N MET A 182 10.29 21.69 1.49
CA MET A 182 10.08 21.18 0.12
C MET A 182 10.36 22.32 -0.88
N ASN A 183 11.51 22.99 -0.71
CA ASN A 183 11.95 24.09 -1.57
C ASN A 183 12.85 23.61 -2.72
N THR A 184 13.45 22.43 -2.55
CA THR A 184 14.34 21.79 -3.53
C THR A 184 13.92 20.33 -3.74
N ARG A 185 14.42 19.71 -4.82
CA ARG A 185 14.12 18.31 -5.14
C ARG A 185 14.59 17.36 -4.04
N GLU A 186 15.81 17.55 -3.54
CA GLU A 186 16.37 16.76 -2.46
C GLU A 186 15.54 16.87 -1.18
N GLU A 187 15.08 18.07 -0.83
CA GLU A 187 14.18 18.28 0.31
C GLU A 187 12.86 17.52 0.13
N THR A 188 12.26 17.57 -1.06
CA THR A 188 11.05 16.81 -1.41
C THR A 188 11.27 15.31 -1.30
N TYR A 189 12.39 14.79 -1.80
CA TYR A 189 12.74 13.37 -1.69
C TYR A 189 12.92 12.94 -0.23
N MET A 190 13.52 13.79 0.61
CA MET A 190 13.62 13.55 2.05
C MET A 190 12.23 13.54 2.70
N ALA A 191 11.34 14.47 2.35
CA ALA A 191 9.97 14.51 2.85
C ALA A 191 9.17 13.26 2.45
N ILE A 192 9.32 12.79 1.21
CA ILE A 192 8.72 11.53 0.73
C ILE A 192 9.29 10.35 1.53
N ARG A 193 10.62 10.22 1.67
CA ARG A 193 11.23 9.14 2.44
C ARG A 193 10.74 9.12 3.89
N LYS A 194 10.65 10.28 4.53
CA LYS A 194 10.11 10.44 5.90
C LYS A 194 8.65 10.00 5.99
N MET A 195 7.83 10.35 4.99
CA MET A 195 6.45 9.91 4.88
C MET A 195 6.33 8.39 4.74
N LEU A 196 7.18 7.75 3.94
CA LEU A 196 7.12 6.30 3.77
C LEU A 196 7.65 5.56 5.01
N ALA A 197 8.65 6.11 5.69
CA ALA A 197 9.22 5.52 6.90
C ALA A 197 8.18 5.40 8.04
N SER A 198 7.21 6.31 8.11
CA SER A 198 6.16 6.24 9.14
C SER A 198 5.22 5.03 8.99
N LEU A 199 5.16 4.42 7.80
CA LEU A 199 4.35 3.23 7.54
C LEU A 199 4.92 1.95 8.17
N ASP A 200 6.17 1.98 8.64
CA ASP A 200 6.90 0.83 9.18
C ASP A 200 6.87 -0.42 8.27
N ASP A 201 6.88 -0.17 6.96
CA ASP A 201 6.94 -1.22 5.93
C ASP A 201 8.25 -1.10 5.15
N PRO A 202 9.21 -2.02 5.34
CA PRO A 202 10.52 -1.91 4.73
C PRO A 202 10.51 -2.12 3.20
N PHE A 203 9.41 -2.65 2.67
CA PHE A 203 9.18 -2.86 1.25
C PHE A 203 8.57 -1.65 0.54
N THR A 204 7.96 -0.72 1.28
CA THR A 204 7.44 0.53 0.72
C THR A 204 8.53 1.60 0.73
N ARG A 205 9.04 1.96 -0.44
CA ARG A 205 10.25 2.76 -0.60
C ARG A 205 10.17 3.70 -1.79
N PHE A 206 10.88 4.82 -1.65
CA PHE A 206 11.11 5.79 -2.72
C PHE A 206 12.39 5.43 -3.48
N LEU A 207 12.31 5.50 -4.80
CA LEU A 207 13.41 5.24 -5.72
C LEU A 207 13.66 6.52 -6.51
N GLU A 208 14.84 7.10 -6.36
CA GLU A 208 15.25 8.24 -7.18
C GLU A 208 15.33 7.85 -8.66
N PRO A 209 15.27 8.82 -9.59
CA PRO A 209 15.14 8.54 -11.03
C PRO A 209 16.16 7.54 -11.58
N GLU A 210 17.43 7.67 -11.22
CA GLU A 210 18.49 6.76 -11.69
C GLU A 210 18.36 5.34 -11.12
N LYS A 211 17.95 5.21 -9.85
CA LYS A 211 17.68 3.90 -9.24
C LYS A 211 16.46 3.24 -9.85
N PHE A 212 15.38 4.01 -10.07
CA PHE A 212 14.18 3.50 -10.71
C PHE A 212 14.44 3.06 -12.16
N LYS A 213 15.22 3.85 -12.90
CA LYS A 213 15.67 3.50 -14.25
C LYS A 213 16.51 2.21 -14.25
N SER A 214 17.49 2.11 -13.35
CA SER A 214 18.32 0.91 -13.20
C SER A 214 17.49 -0.33 -12.85
N LEU A 215 16.51 -0.21 -11.94
CA LEU A 215 15.59 -1.29 -11.60
C LEU A 215 14.78 -1.79 -12.82
N ARG A 216 14.28 -0.86 -13.64
CA ARG A 216 13.55 -1.19 -14.88
C ARG A 216 14.44 -1.82 -15.95
N SER A 217 15.69 -1.39 -16.07
CA SER A 217 16.65 -1.95 -17.03
C SER A 217 17.18 -3.31 -16.59
N GLY A 218 17.45 -3.51 -15.30
CA GLY A 218 17.97 -4.76 -14.73
C GLY A 218 16.99 -5.93 -14.81
N THR A 219 15.69 -5.66 -14.91
CA THR A 219 14.66 -6.69 -15.14
C THR A 219 14.60 -7.16 -16.60
N GLN A 220 15.24 -6.45 -17.54
CA GLN A 220 15.21 -6.75 -18.99
C GLN A 220 16.51 -7.40 -19.51
N GLY A 221 17.58 -7.41 -18.72
CA GLY A 221 18.88 -8.00 -19.08
C GLY A 221 19.27 -9.17 -18.17
N ALA A 222 20.27 -9.96 -18.57
CA ALA A 222 20.84 -10.92 -17.65
C ALA A 222 21.63 -10.18 -16.57
N LEU A 223 21.26 -10.44 -15.32
CA LEU A 223 21.85 -9.79 -14.15
C LEU A 223 23.26 -10.33 -13.92
N THR A 224 24.24 -9.42 -13.90
CA THR A 224 25.60 -9.70 -13.43
C THR A 224 25.68 -9.33 -11.94
N GLY A 225 26.19 -10.25 -11.13
CA GLY A 225 26.31 -10.07 -9.70
C GLY A 225 26.86 -11.32 -9.02
N VAL A 226 26.54 -11.50 -7.74
CA VAL A 226 27.06 -12.64 -6.95
C VAL A 226 26.06 -13.79 -6.77
N GLY A 227 24.89 -13.70 -7.43
CA GLY A 227 23.87 -14.76 -7.38
C GLY A 227 23.17 -14.88 -6.04
N LEU A 228 22.88 -13.77 -5.37
CA LEU A 228 22.12 -13.74 -4.11
C LEU A 228 20.70 -13.21 -4.31
N SER A 229 19.75 -13.87 -3.67
CA SER A 229 18.41 -13.34 -3.39
C SER A 229 18.36 -12.91 -1.93
N ILE A 230 17.99 -11.66 -1.68
CA ILE A 230 18.05 -11.03 -0.35
C ILE A 230 16.66 -10.57 0.11
N GLY A 231 16.48 -10.50 1.42
CA GLY A 231 15.25 -10.05 2.07
C GLY A 231 15.52 -9.37 3.40
N TYR A 232 14.46 -8.83 3.99
CA TYR A 232 14.52 -8.34 5.37
C TYR A 232 14.28 -9.51 6.34
N PRO A 233 14.87 -9.48 7.54
CA PRO A 233 14.58 -10.47 8.58
C PRO A 233 13.07 -10.55 8.88
N THR A 234 12.52 -11.77 8.96
CA THR A 234 11.10 -12.02 9.25
C THR A 234 10.84 -12.44 10.71
N GLY A 235 11.88 -12.74 11.49
CA GLY A 235 11.78 -13.22 12.87
C GLY A 235 11.72 -12.13 13.95
N SER A 236 11.05 -12.47 15.07
CA SER A 236 10.88 -11.64 16.28
C SER A 236 12.06 -11.69 17.26
N ASP A 237 13.08 -12.49 16.97
CA ASP A 237 14.22 -12.74 17.87
C ASP A 237 15.27 -11.64 17.70
N GLY A 238 14.91 -10.41 18.09
CA GLY A 238 15.79 -9.24 18.09
C GLY A 238 16.44 -9.01 16.74
N SER A 239 15.75 -8.28 15.85
CA SER A 239 16.16 -7.92 14.47
C SER A 239 17.67 -8.09 14.25
N PRO A 240 18.14 -9.17 13.61
CA PRO A 240 19.53 -9.25 13.27
C PRO A 240 19.84 -8.03 12.40
N ALA A 241 20.72 -7.16 12.88
CA ALA A 241 21.21 -6.01 12.13
C ALA A 241 21.71 -6.51 10.76
N GLY A 242 21.02 -6.13 9.68
CA GLY A 242 21.39 -6.45 8.32
C GLY A 242 20.30 -7.11 7.47
N LEU A 243 20.71 -7.56 6.29
CA LEU A 243 19.86 -8.19 5.28
C LEU A 243 20.05 -9.69 5.31
N VAL A 244 18.99 -10.46 5.08
CA VAL A 244 19.02 -11.93 5.12
C VAL A 244 19.13 -12.49 3.71
N VAL A 245 19.94 -13.53 3.55
CA VAL A 245 20.00 -14.33 2.33
C VAL A 245 18.76 -15.23 2.29
N ILE A 246 17.87 -15.00 1.32
CA ILE A 246 16.75 -15.89 1.04
C ILE A 246 17.31 -17.13 0.33
N SER A 247 18.07 -16.95 -0.74
CA SER A 247 18.73 -18.06 -1.43
C SER A 247 19.99 -17.61 -2.17
N ALA A 248 20.88 -18.57 -2.40
CA ALA A 248 22.01 -18.41 -3.32
C ALA A 248 21.73 -19.22 -4.58
N ALA A 249 21.96 -18.61 -5.73
CA ALA A 249 21.80 -19.24 -7.03
C ALA A 249 22.70 -20.49 -7.14
N PRO A 250 22.15 -21.68 -7.45
CA PRO A 250 22.94 -22.90 -7.54
C PRO A 250 24.10 -22.75 -8.52
N GLY A 251 25.31 -23.04 -8.05
CA GLY A 251 26.53 -22.95 -8.85
C GLY A 251 27.05 -21.53 -9.09
N GLY A 252 26.37 -20.47 -8.64
CA GLY A 252 26.84 -19.08 -8.71
C GLY A 252 27.88 -18.71 -7.64
N PRO A 253 28.42 -17.47 -7.64
CA PRO A 253 29.57 -17.09 -6.80
C PRO A 253 29.31 -17.27 -5.30
N ALA A 254 28.17 -16.78 -4.81
CA ALA A 254 27.79 -16.90 -3.41
C ALA A 254 27.58 -18.35 -2.96
N SER A 255 26.96 -19.17 -3.83
CA SER A 255 26.74 -20.60 -3.54
C SER A 255 28.07 -21.35 -3.47
N ARG A 256 29.02 -21.09 -4.39
CA ARG A 256 30.37 -21.69 -4.37
C ARG A 256 31.19 -21.25 -3.15
N ALA A 257 30.95 -20.03 -2.66
CA ALA A 257 31.55 -19.52 -1.43
C ALA A 257 30.90 -20.06 -0.14
N GLY A 258 29.89 -20.92 -0.26
CA GLY A 258 29.23 -21.57 0.88
C GLY A 258 28.27 -20.67 1.65
N ILE A 259 27.73 -19.61 1.01
CA ILE A 259 26.64 -18.81 1.58
C ILE A 259 25.34 -19.61 1.50
N LEU A 260 24.61 -19.65 2.60
CA LEU A 260 23.40 -20.44 2.77
C LEU A 260 22.16 -19.56 3.01
N SER A 261 20.98 -20.12 2.74
CA SER A 261 19.71 -19.50 3.13
C SER A 261 19.64 -19.30 4.65
N GLY A 262 19.25 -18.10 5.06
CA GLY A 262 19.21 -17.68 6.47
C GLY A 262 20.47 -16.99 6.97
N ASP A 263 21.57 -16.99 6.20
CA ASP A 263 22.75 -16.18 6.53
C ASP A 263 22.40 -14.68 6.53
N VAL A 264 23.06 -13.90 7.40
CA VAL A 264 22.86 -12.46 7.51
C VAL A 264 24.04 -11.73 6.90
N ILE A 265 23.80 -10.93 5.87
CA ILE A 265 24.78 -10.01 5.30
C ILE A 265 24.88 -8.82 6.26
N LEU A 266 26.05 -8.63 6.89
CA LEU A 266 26.34 -7.55 7.84
C LEU A 266 26.96 -6.33 7.14
N ALA A 267 27.75 -6.56 6.09
CA ALA A 267 28.37 -5.50 5.29
C ALA A 267 28.56 -5.94 3.84
N ILE A 268 28.49 -4.96 2.92
CA ILE A 268 28.86 -5.07 1.52
C ILE A 268 29.95 -4.02 1.27
N ASP A 269 31.14 -4.50 0.91
CA ASP A 269 32.41 -3.78 1.01
C ASP A 269 32.54 -3.17 2.43
N ASP A 270 32.94 -1.91 2.54
CA ASP A 270 33.08 -1.22 3.83
C ASP A 270 31.76 -0.68 4.41
N THR A 271 30.61 -0.99 3.79
CA THR A 271 29.31 -0.40 4.18
C THR A 271 28.41 -1.39 4.92
N SER A 272 28.03 -1.03 6.15
CA SER A 272 27.05 -1.80 6.95
C SER A 272 25.69 -1.89 6.28
N THR A 273 25.06 -3.05 6.37
CA THR A 273 23.71 -3.33 5.84
C THR A 273 22.59 -3.07 6.84
N GLU A 274 22.89 -2.69 8.08
CA GLU A 274 21.90 -2.58 9.17
C GLU A 274 20.73 -1.65 8.84
N SER A 275 21.00 -0.51 8.21
CA SER A 275 20.01 0.46 7.75
C SER A 275 19.82 0.47 6.23
N MET A 276 20.47 -0.45 5.52
CA MET A 276 20.49 -0.48 4.06
C MET A 276 19.21 -1.07 3.50
N GLY A 277 18.60 -0.41 2.50
CA GLY A 277 17.47 -0.96 1.77
C GLY A 277 17.90 -2.07 0.80
N ILE A 278 16.99 -3.01 0.50
CA ILE A 278 17.27 -4.11 -0.44
C ILE A 278 17.68 -3.63 -1.85
N TYR A 279 17.19 -2.48 -2.30
CA TYR A 279 17.57 -1.90 -3.60
C TYR A 279 19.00 -1.36 -3.58
N ASP A 280 19.40 -0.68 -2.50
CA ASP A 280 20.77 -0.18 -2.32
C ASP A 280 21.76 -1.35 -2.20
N ALA A 281 21.36 -2.41 -1.51
CA ALA A 281 22.16 -3.63 -1.43
C ALA A 281 22.27 -4.32 -2.79
N ALA A 282 21.19 -4.42 -3.55
CA ALA A 282 21.21 -4.98 -4.90
C ALA A 282 22.16 -4.20 -5.82
N ASP A 283 22.11 -2.86 -5.80
CA ASP A 283 22.99 -2.00 -6.58
C ASP A 283 24.48 -2.24 -6.24
N ARG A 284 24.81 -2.49 -4.97
CA ARG A 284 26.17 -2.77 -4.51
C ARG A 284 26.63 -4.20 -4.83
N LEU A 285 25.74 -5.18 -4.73
CA LEU A 285 26.03 -6.58 -5.06
C LEU A 285 26.20 -6.79 -6.57
N GLN A 286 25.54 -5.94 -7.37
CA GLN A 286 25.69 -5.89 -8.82
C GLN A 286 26.88 -5.03 -9.22
N GLY A 287 27.30 -5.19 -10.47
CA GLY A 287 28.46 -4.49 -11.02
C GLY A 287 29.01 -5.19 -12.26
N PRO A 288 30.10 -4.67 -12.85
CA PRO A 288 30.70 -5.24 -14.03
C PRO A 288 31.15 -6.69 -13.83
N GLU A 289 31.01 -7.50 -14.87
CA GLU A 289 31.48 -8.89 -14.85
C GLU A 289 32.99 -8.95 -14.60
N GLY A 290 33.43 -9.87 -13.75
CA GLY A 290 34.83 -10.01 -13.34
C GLY A 290 35.27 -9.06 -12.23
N SER A 291 34.47 -8.05 -11.86
CA SER A 291 34.77 -7.21 -10.70
C SER A 291 34.50 -7.95 -9.38
N SER A 292 35.18 -7.55 -8.30
CA SER A 292 35.01 -8.14 -6.97
C SER A 292 34.07 -7.32 -6.08
N VAL A 293 33.46 -8.00 -5.10
CA VAL A 293 32.75 -7.39 -3.97
C VAL A 293 33.10 -8.17 -2.71
N GLU A 294 33.31 -7.47 -1.61
CA GLU A 294 33.55 -8.10 -0.31
C GLU A 294 32.25 -8.19 0.48
N LEU A 295 31.94 -9.37 1.02
CA LEU A 295 30.79 -9.57 1.89
C LEU A 295 31.26 -9.98 3.28
N THR A 296 30.72 -9.31 4.29
CA THR A 296 30.78 -9.80 5.66
C THR A 296 29.45 -10.48 5.98
N VAL A 297 29.48 -11.80 6.18
CA VAL A 297 28.29 -12.64 6.33
C VAL A 297 28.35 -13.39 7.65
N ARG A 298 27.27 -13.33 8.42
CA ARG A 298 27.08 -14.15 9.62
C ARG A 298 26.28 -15.41 9.28
N SER A 299 26.88 -16.56 9.55
CA SER A 299 26.30 -17.89 9.36
C SER A 299 26.24 -18.59 10.70
N GLY A 300 25.07 -18.58 11.36
CA GLY A 300 24.94 -19.00 12.75
C GLY A 300 25.83 -18.14 13.69
N PRO A 301 26.70 -18.75 14.51
CA PRO A 301 27.62 -18.01 15.39
C PRO A 301 28.86 -17.47 14.67
N GLU A 302 29.15 -17.90 13.44
CA GLU A 302 30.36 -17.56 12.72
C GLU A 302 30.17 -16.31 11.85
N VAL A 303 31.21 -15.48 11.77
CA VAL A 303 31.30 -14.37 10.81
C VAL A 303 32.37 -14.69 9.78
N LYS A 304 32.00 -14.60 8.49
CA LYS A 304 32.84 -14.91 7.34
C LYS A 304 33.06 -13.63 6.53
N HIS A 305 34.29 -13.41 6.09
CA HIS A 305 34.64 -12.37 5.11
C HIS A 305 34.91 -13.06 3.78
N LEU A 306 34.12 -12.73 2.77
CA LEU A 306 34.09 -13.43 1.48
C LEU A 306 34.30 -12.43 0.35
N ALA A 307 35.41 -12.55 -0.37
CA ALA A 307 35.61 -11.85 -1.63
C ALA A 307 34.95 -12.65 -2.77
N LEU A 308 33.92 -12.09 -3.39
CA LEU A 308 33.18 -12.73 -4.47
C LEU A 308 33.45 -12.01 -5.79
N ILE A 309 33.58 -12.78 -6.87
CA ILE A 309 33.69 -12.24 -8.22
C ILE A 309 32.28 -12.20 -8.84
N ARG A 310 31.90 -11.04 -9.38
CA ARG A 310 30.62 -10.86 -10.07
C ARG A 310 30.65 -11.58 -11.41
N GLU A 311 29.63 -12.39 -11.67
CA GLU A 311 29.48 -13.13 -12.92
C GLU A 311 28.03 -13.05 -13.42
N ARG A 312 27.82 -13.38 -14.68
CA ARG A 312 26.47 -13.60 -15.20
C ARG A 312 25.94 -14.93 -14.66
N VAL A 313 24.92 -14.86 -13.83
CA VAL A 313 24.30 -16.06 -13.25
C VAL A 313 23.10 -16.47 -14.11
N SER A 314 23.23 -17.58 -14.83
CA SER A 314 22.11 -18.19 -15.54
C SER A 314 21.50 -19.31 -14.71
N LEU A 315 20.19 -19.21 -14.45
CA LEU A 315 19.45 -20.23 -13.71
C LEU A 315 18.68 -21.09 -14.70
N ASN A 316 19.11 -22.34 -14.89
CA ASN A 316 18.20 -23.37 -15.40
C ASN A 316 17.14 -23.61 -14.31
N PRO A 317 15.85 -23.34 -14.58
CA PRO A 317 14.84 -23.38 -13.54
C PRO A 317 14.60 -24.81 -13.01
N VAL A 318 14.85 -25.85 -13.81
CA VAL A 318 14.46 -27.23 -13.47
C VAL A 318 15.60 -28.22 -13.68
N LYS A 319 15.81 -29.07 -12.68
CA LYS A 319 16.52 -30.34 -12.82
C LYS A 319 15.59 -31.49 -12.47
N SER A 320 15.70 -32.62 -13.15
CA SER A 320 14.88 -33.80 -12.86
C SER A 320 15.69 -35.09 -12.91
N ARG A 321 15.26 -36.09 -12.13
CA ARG A 321 15.88 -37.42 -12.08
C ARG A 321 14.85 -38.50 -11.77
N LEU A 322 15.01 -39.66 -12.40
CA LEU A 322 14.31 -40.89 -12.03
C LEU A 322 15.07 -41.56 -10.87
N CYS A 323 14.40 -41.77 -9.74
CA CYS A 323 14.91 -42.59 -8.64
C CYS A 323 14.22 -43.95 -8.66
N GLU A 324 15.00 -45.02 -8.83
CA GLU A 324 14.53 -46.39 -8.67
C GLU A 324 14.81 -46.88 -7.26
N ILE A 325 13.78 -47.39 -6.58
CA ILE A 325 13.91 -47.97 -5.24
C ILE A 325 14.19 -49.47 -5.37
N PRO A 326 15.21 -50.02 -4.69
CA PRO A 326 15.54 -51.44 -4.76
C PRO A 326 14.46 -52.28 -4.08
N GLY A 327 14.13 -53.45 -4.66
CA GLY A 327 13.44 -54.51 -3.93
C GLY A 327 12.05 -54.92 -4.42
N SER A 328 11.64 -54.67 -5.68
CA SER A 328 10.35 -55.22 -6.15
C SER A 328 10.35 -55.58 -7.64
N GLY A 329 11.28 -56.44 -8.11
CA GLY A 329 11.20 -57.03 -9.46
C GLY A 329 10.92 -56.02 -10.59
N LYS A 330 10.14 -56.42 -11.61
CA LYS A 330 9.68 -55.52 -12.70
C LYS A 330 8.76 -54.38 -12.25
N ASP A 331 8.28 -54.41 -11.01
CA ASP A 331 7.33 -53.44 -10.41
C ASP A 331 8.01 -52.51 -9.38
N SER A 332 9.34 -52.38 -9.44
CA SER A 332 10.10 -51.53 -8.52
C SER A 332 9.57 -50.08 -8.58
N PRO A 333 9.15 -49.48 -7.44
CA PRO A 333 8.51 -48.18 -7.45
C PRO A 333 9.49 -47.11 -7.94
N ARG A 334 8.99 -46.27 -8.86
CA ARG A 334 9.75 -45.23 -9.55
C ARG A 334 9.28 -43.87 -9.10
N ILE A 335 10.19 -43.11 -8.52
CA ILE A 335 9.93 -41.74 -8.05
C ILE A 335 10.59 -40.75 -9.01
N GLY A 336 9.81 -39.77 -9.44
CA GLY A 336 10.32 -38.64 -10.21
C GLY A 336 10.71 -37.50 -9.28
N TYR A 337 11.99 -37.22 -9.17
CA TYR A 337 12.51 -36.06 -8.46
C TYR A 337 12.57 -34.87 -9.42
N ILE A 338 12.02 -33.72 -9.00
CA ILE A 338 12.04 -32.46 -9.75
C ILE A 338 12.49 -31.36 -8.80
N LYS A 339 13.65 -30.76 -9.07
CA LYS A 339 14.14 -29.57 -8.37
C LYS A 339 13.79 -28.32 -9.17
N LEU A 340 12.93 -27.48 -8.61
CA LEU A 340 12.56 -26.19 -9.20
C LEU A 340 13.31 -25.10 -8.44
N SER A 341 14.29 -24.47 -9.10
CA SER A 341 15.21 -23.50 -8.48
C SER A 341 14.78 -22.04 -8.64
N SER A 342 13.89 -21.73 -9.59
CA SER A 342 13.38 -20.36 -9.82
C SER A 342 12.11 -20.37 -10.67
N PHE A 343 11.23 -19.39 -10.45
CA PHE A 343 10.05 -19.13 -11.28
C PHE A 343 10.36 -18.07 -12.35
N ASN A 344 11.06 -18.46 -13.42
CA ASN A 344 11.30 -17.58 -14.57
C ASN A 344 10.34 -17.91 -15.72
N GLN A 345 10.39 -17.16 -16.83
CA GLN A 345 9.45 -17.30 -17.97
C GLN A 345 9.42 -18.71 -18.61
N ASN A 346 10.43 -19.55 -18.36
CA ASN A 346 10.53 -20.90 -18.91
C ASN A 346 10.16 -21.98 -17.87
N ALA A 347 9.90 -21.61 -16.62
CA ALA A 347 9.79 -22.55 -15.51
C ALA A 347 8.60 -23.50 -15.67
N SER A 348 7.41 -22.98 -15.98
CA SER A 348 6.21 -23.83 -16.17
C SER A 348 6.38 -24.82 -17.32
N GLY A 349 6.92 -24.39 -18.46
CA GLY A 349 7.24 -25.26 -19.59
C GLY A 349 8.23 -26.37 -19.22
N ALA A 350 9.33 -26.01 -18.54
CA ALA A 350 10.36 -26.95 -18.12
C ALA A 350 9.84 -27.98 -17.09
N VAL A 351 8.95 -27.58 -16.17
CA VAL A 351 8.31 -28.52 -15.24
C VAL A 351 7.38 -29.47 -15.99
N ARG A 352 6.56 -28.99 -16.94
CA ARG A 352 5.68 -29.86 -17.75
C ARG A 352 6.50 -30.88 -18.55
N GLU A 353 7.61 -30.46 -19.16
CA GLU A 353 8.52 -31.34 -19.89
C GLU A 353 9.13 -32.40 -18.96
N ALA A 354 9.65 -32.00 -17.79
CA ALA A 354 10.21 -32.91 -16.82
C ALA A 354 9.17 -33.95 -16.34
N VAL A 355 7.94 -33.53 -16.04
CA VAL A 355 6.84 -34.42 -15.66
C VAL A 355 6.52 -35.39 -16.80
N GLY A 356 6.39 -34.91 -18.04
CA GLY A 356 6.10 -35.76 -19.20
C GLY A 356 7.19 -36.81 -19.48
N ALA A 357 8.46 -36.41 -19.39
CA ALA A 357 9.60 -37.31 -19.55
C ALA A 357 9.64 -38.39 -18.45
N LEU A 358 9.39 -38.00 -17.19
CA LEU A 358 9.36 -38.93 -16.06
C LEU A 358 8.18 -39.91 -16.15
N ARG A 359 6.98 -39.45 -16.55
CA ARG A 359 5.82 -40.33 -16.78
C ARG A 359 6.07 -41.34 -17.90
N SER A 360 6.75 -40.93 -18.97
CA SER A 360 7.15 -41.82 -20.06
C SER A 360 8.12 -42.93 -19.61
N ASN A 361 8.80 -42.72 -18.48
CA ASN A 361 9.65 -43.71 -17.82
C ASN A 361 8.93 -44.49 -16.69
N ASN A 362 7.60 -44.52 -16.70
CA ASN A 362 6.75 -45.22 -15.73
C ASN A 362 6.92 -44.74 -14.27
N VAL A 363 7.26 -43.47 -14.06
CA VAL A 363 7.17 -42.84 -12.74
C VAL A 363 5.71 -42.80 -12.29
N ASN A 364 5.48 -43.16 -11.03
CA ASN A 364 4.14 -43.20 -10.42
C ASN A 364 4.00 -42.40 -9.13
N ALA A 365 5.04 -41.64 -8.74
CA ALA A 365 5.02 -40.70 -7.64
C ALA A 365 6.09 -39.62 -7.84
N PHE A 366 5.87 -38.42 -7.32
CA PHE A 366 6.74 -37.27 -7.54
C PHE A 366 7.24 -36.66 -6.24
N VAL A 367 8.46 -36.15 -6.27
CA VAL A 367 9.01 -35.25 -5.26
C VAL A 367 9.35 -33.93 -5.94
N LEU A 368 8.74 -32.86 -5.46
CA LEU A 368 9.00 -31.50 -5.91
C LEU A 368 9.87 -30.79 -4.86
N ASP A 369 11.14 -30.57 -5.17
CA ASP A 369 12.06 -29.83 -4.30
C ASP A 369 12.01 -28.33 -4.60
N LEU A 370 11.49 -27.55 -3.64
CA LEU A 370 11.41 -26.09 -3.63
C LEU A 370 12.41 -25.45 -2.65
N ARG A 371 13.33 -26.22 -2.07
CA ARG A 371 14.35 -25.69 -1.16
C ARG A 371 15.28 -24.75 -1.92
N ASP A 372 15.66 -23.67 -1.23
CA ASP A 372 16.53 -22.61 -1.75
C ASP A 372 15.96 -21.90 -3.00
N ASN A 373 14.63 -21.93 -3.21
CA ASN A 373 13.93 -21.21 -4.27
C ASN A 373 13.19 -19.98 -3.74
N SER A 374 13.74 -18.79 -3.98
CA SER A 374 13.19 -17.52 -3.50
C SER A 374 11.93 -17.02 -4.22
N GLY A 375 11.37 -17.83 -5.12
CA GLY A 375 10.18 -17.51 -5.92
C GLY A 375 10.55 -16.99 -7.30
N GLY A 376 9.89 -15.90 -7.72
CA GLY A 376 10.04 -15.31 -9.04
C GLY A 376 8.70 -14.81 -9.58
N LEU A 377 8.45 -15.05 -10.86
CA LEU A 377 7.23 -14.65 -11.54
C LEU A 377 6.01 -15.34 -10.94
N PHE A 378 5.11 -14.55 -10.37
CA PHE A 378 3.84 -15.01 -9.83
C PHE A 378 3.01 -15.85 -10.82
N PRO A 379 2.83 -15.45 -12.10
CA PRO A 379 2.05 -16.24 -13.06
C PRO A 379 2.61 -17.66 -13.27
N GLU A 380 3.93 -17.82 -13.27
CA GLU A 380 4.58 -19.13 -13.37
C GLU A 380 4.27 -20.00 -12.15
N GLY A 381 4.17 -19.39 -10.97
CA GLY A 381 3.72 -20.07 -9.75
C GLY A 381 2.32 -20.66 -9.89
N ILE A 382 1.38 -19.90 -10.45
CA ILE A 382 0.01 -20.34 -10.72
C ILE A 382 0.01 -21.48 -11.75
N GLU A 383 0.70 -21.31 -12.87
CA GLU A 383 0.73 -22.30 -13.94
C GLU A 383 1.39 -23.61 -13.54
N ILE A 384 2.46 -23.56 -12.73
CA ILE A 384 3.07 -24.75 -12.16
C ILE A 384 2.14 -25.41 -11.14
N THR A 385 1.41 -24.64 -10.33
CA THR A 385 0.44 -25.22 -9.39
C THR A 385 -0.65 -26.01 -10.13
N LYS A 386 -1.14 -25.48 -11.26
CA LYS A 386 -2.16 -26.16 -12.09
C LYS A 386 -1.69 -27.51 -12.67
N ILE A 387 -0.39 -27.75 -12.82
CA ILE A 387 0.14 -29.07 -13.24
C ILE A 387 -0.28 -30.17 -12.26
N TRP A 388 -0.37 -29.82 -10.98
CA TRP A 388 -0.57 -30.75 -9.88
C TRP A 388 -2.00 -30.75 -9.33
N LEU A 389 -2.85 -29.79 -9.69
CA LEU A 389 -4.22 -29.66 -9.16
C LEU A 389 -5.27 -29.75 -10.27
N GLU A 390 -6.22 -30.66 -10.12
CA GLU A 390 -7.42 -30.73 -10.97
C GLU A 390 -8.43 -29.64 -10.63
N LYS A 391 -8.63 -29.34 -9.34
CA LYS A 391 -9.56 -28.32 -8.89
C LYS A 391 -9.13 -27.78 -7.53
N GLY A 392 -9.42 -26.51 -7.28
CA GLY A 392 -9.25 -25.90 -5.97
C GLY A 392 -8.66 -24.51 -6.06
N VAL A 393 -8.83 -23.71 -5.01
CA VAL A 393 -8.20 -22.39 -4.93
C VAL A 393 -6.70 -22.58 -4.77
N ILE A 394 -5.92 -21.78 -5.50
CA ILE A 394 -4.46 -21.74 -5.41
C ILE A 394 -4.05 -20.68 -4.39
N VAL A 395 -4.56 -19.45 -4.55
CA VAL A 395 -4.19 -18.33 -3.68
C VAL A 395 -5.23 -17.22 -3.70
N TYR A 396 -5.38 -16.55 -2.57
CA TYR A 396 -6.13 -15.30 -2.43
C TYR A 396 -5.17 -14.10 -2.43
N ILE A 397 -5.52 -13.05 -3.17
CA ILE A 397 -4.87 -11.74 -3.07
C ILE A 397 -5.73 -10.85 -2.18
N CYS A 398 -5.21 -10.42 -1.04
CA CYS A 398 -5.95 -9.65 -0.05
C CYS A 398 -5.35 -8.26 0.18
N ASP A 399 -6.19 -7.27 0.49
CA ASP A 399 -5.81 -5.99 1.08
C ASP A 399 -6.60 -5.73 2.38
N SER A 400 -6.47 -4.56 3.01
CA SER A 400 -7.20 -4.27 4.25
C SER A 400 -8.73 -4.19 4.09
N ARG A 401 -9.27 -4.26 2.87
CA ARG A 401 -10.72 -4.33 2.59
C ARG A 401 -11.20 -5.77 2.36
N GLY A 402 -10.30 -6.75 2.35
CA GLY A 402 -10.60 -8.16 2.17
C GLY A 402 -9.97 -8.75 0.90
N VAL A 403 -10.57 -9.83 0.40
CA VAL A 403 -10.13 -10.52 -0.82
C VAL A 403 -10.39 -9.63 -2.03
N ARG A 404 -9.34 -9.36 -2.80
CA ARG A 404 -9.37 -8.60 -4.06
C ARG A 404 -9.45 -9.50 -5.29
N ASP A 405 -8.75 -10.62 -5.27
CA ASP A 405 -8.62 -11.53 -6.40
C ASP A 405 -8.41 -12.97 -5.91
N ILE A 406 -8.79 -13.93 -6.75
CA ILE A 406 -8.74 -15.36 -6.45
C ILE A 406 -8.17 -16.06 -7.69
N TYR A 407 -7.15 -16.88 -7.48
CA TYR A 407 -6.61 -17.75 -8.52
C TYR A 407 -6.93 -19.19 -8.14
N ASP A 408 -7.51 -19.95 -9.05
CA ASP A 408 -7.89 -21.35 -8.87
C ASP A 408 -7.44 -22.24 -10.02
N ALA A 409 -7.45 -23.54 -9.77
CA ALA A 409 -7.28 -24.58 -10.77
C ALA A 409 -8.66 -25.03 -11.27
N ASP A 410 -8.80 -25.10 -12.59
CA ASP A 410 -10.01 -25.53 -13.31
C ASP A 410 -9.82 -26.89 -14.02
N GLY A 411 -8.65 -27.51 -13.86
CA GLY A 411 -8.29 -28.82 -14.41
C GLY A 411 -7.69 -28.78 -15.81
N SER A 412 -7.80 -27.65 -16.53
CA SER A 412 -7.29 -27.53 -17.91
C SER A 412 -5.78 -27.72 -18.02
N GLY A 413 -5.05 -27.37 -16.95
CA GLY A 413 -3.59 -27.46 -16.88
C GLY A 413 -3.04 -28.70 -16.18
N ALA A 414 -3.90 -29.60 -15.69
CA ALA A 414 -3.50 -30.75 -14.88
C ALA A 414 -2.77 -31.82 -15.70
N LEU A 415 -1.57 -32.19 -15.27
CA LEU A 415 -0.73 -33.21 -15.93
C LEU A 415 -0.38 -34.38 -15.02
N ALA A 416 -0.19 -34.12 -13.73
CA ALA A 416 0.18 -35.12 -12.74
C ALA A 416 -0.61 -34.86 -11.45
N ALA A 417 -1.93 -34.81 -11.56
CA ALA A 417 -2.80 -34.45 -10.43
C ALA A 417 -3.17 -35.64 -9.52
N SER A 418 -2.97 -36.88 -9.98
CA SER A 418 -3.39 -38.09 -9.27
C SER A 418 -2.25 -38.84 -8.59
N GLU A 419 -1.02 -38.75 -9.13
CA GLU A 419 0.15 -39.43 -8.57
C GLU A 419 0.50 -38.86 -7.18
N PRO A 420 0.94 -39.68 -6.20
CA PRO A 420 1.44 -39.20 -4.92
C PRO A 420 2.52 -38.12 -5.08
N LEU A 421 2.43 -37.06 -4.28
CA LEU A 421 3.33 -35.91 -4.34
C LEU A 421 3.82 -35.55 -2.93
N ALA A 422 5.14 -35.42 -2.80
CA ALA A 422 5.77 -34.79 -1.65
C ALA A 422 6.47 -33.50 -2.11
N VAL A 423 6.47 -32.48 -1.26
CA VAL A 423 7.11 -31.19 -1.54
C VAL A 423 8.17 -30.92 -0.48
N LEU A 424 9.39 -30.62 -0.89
CA LEU A 424 10.48 -30.27 0.02
C LEU A 424 10.61 -28.75 0.10
N VAL A 425 10.65 -28.21 1.32
CA VAL A 425 10.73 -26.77 1.57
C VAL A 425 11.75 -26.44 2.66
N ASN A 426 12.26 -25.21 2.65
CA ASN A 426 13.12 -24.70 3.73
C ASN A 426 13.01 -23.18 3.88
N LYS A 427 13.85 -22.58 4.73
CA LYS A 427 13.90 -21.12 4.92
C LYS A 427 14.19 -20.32 3.64
N GLY A 428 14.73 -20.95 2.60
CA GLY A 428 14.97 -20.31 1.30
C GLY A 428 13.80 -20.43 0.31
N THR A 429 12.77 -21.20 0.65
CA THR A 429 11.50 -21.22 -0.08
C THR A 429 10.75 -19.92 0.21
N ALA A 430 10.50 -19.09 -0.81
CA ALA A 430 9.85 -17.79 -0.63
C ALA A 430 8.88 -17.42 -1.76
N SER A 431 7.92 -16.54 -1.48
CA SER A 431 7.04 -15.89 -2.47
C SER A 431 6.27 -16.89 -3.35
N ALA A 432 6.44 -16.90 -4.67
CA ALA A 432 5.76 -17.84 -5.58
C ALA A 432 5.95 -19.32 -5.17
N SER A 433 7.10 -19.67 -4.58
CA SER A 433 7.35 -21.02 -4.04
C SER A 433 6.44 -21.33 -2.84
N GLU A 434 6.17 -20.34 -1.99
CA GLU A 434 5.28 -20.47 -0.83
C GLU A 434 3.81 -20.56 -1.26
N ILE A 435 3.44 -19.85 -2.32
CA ILE A 435 2.12 -19.96 -2.94
C ILE A 435 1.89 -21.40 -3.43
N LEU A 436 2.84 -21.95 -4.19
CA LEU A 436 2.77 -23.32 -4.68
C LEU A 436 2.72 -24.32 -3.51
N ALA A 437 3.60 -24.18 -2.52
CA ALA A 437 3.63 -25.06 -1.35
C ALA A 437 2.32 -25.00 -0.55
N GLY A 438 1.82 -23.79 -0.26
CA GLY A 438 0.58 -23.56 0.48
C GLY A 438 -0.65 -24.06 -0.28
N ALA A 439 -0.73 -23.85 -1.59
CA ALA A 439 -1.81 -24.36 -2.43
C ALA A 439 -1.86 -25.89 -2.42
N LEU A 440 -0.70 -26.55 -2.58
CA LEU A 440 -0.62 -28.01 -2.59
C LEU A 440 -0.92 -28.61 -1.21
N LYS A 441 -0.49 -27.96 -0.13
CA LYS A 441 -0.78 -28.38 1.23
C LYS A 441 -2.27 -28.26 1.55
N ASP A 442 -2.85 -27.08 1.36
CA ASP A 442 -4.22 -26.78 1.81
C ASP A 442 -5.29 -27.53 0.99
N ASN A 443 -5.01 -27.79 -0.29
CA ASN A 443 -5.85 -28.66 -1.12
C ASN A 443 -5.62 -30.17 -0.84
N LYS A 444 -4.82 -30.52 0.18
CA LYS A 444 -4.45 -31.89 0.54
C LYS A 444 -3.85 -32.67 -0.64
N ARG A 445 -3.14 -31.96 -1.52
CA ARG A 445 -2.54 -32.54 -2.74
C ARG A 445 -1.16 -33.12 -2.48
N ALA A 446 -0.38 -32.50 -1.61
CA ALA A 446 0.96 -32.96 -1.28
C ALA A 446 1.22 -32.97 0.23
N VAL A 447 2.17 -33.82 0.64
CA VAL A 447 2.77 -33.78 1.98
C VAL A 447 4.02 -32.92 1.93
N LEU A 448 4.15 -31.95 2.84
CA LEU A 448 5.29 -31.04 2.89
C LEU A 448 6.32 -31.50 3.92
N TYR A 449 7.58 -31.51 3.50
CA TYR A 449 8.73 -31.90 4.31
C TYR A 449 9.76 -30.77 4.42
N GLY A 450 10.31 -30.56 5.61
CA GLY A 450 11.48 -29.70 5.82
C GLY A 450 11.37 -28.78 7.02
N GLU A 451 11.59 -27.49 6.83
CA GLU A 451 11.45 -26.46 7.86
C GLU A 451 10.52 -25.33 7.36
N PRO A 452 9.99 -24.47 8.25
CA PRO A 452 9.16 -23.35 7.84
C PRO A 452 9.81 -22.49 6.75
N THR A 453 8.99 -22.05 5.79
CA THR A 453 9.43 -21.20 4.69
C THR A 453 9.70 -19.76 5.13
N PHE A 454 10.20 -18.91 4.22
CA PHE A 454 10.69 -17.57 4.57
C PHE A 454 9.63 -16.63 5.16
N GLY A 455 8.40 -16.69 4.65
CA GLY A 455 7.30 -15.78 4.98
C GLY A 455 7.26 -14.52 4.12
N LYS A 456 7.60 -14.60 2.83
CA LYS A 456 7.56 -13.45 1.90
C LYS A 456 6.18 -13.38 1.21
N GLY A 457 5.19 -12.93 1.96
CA GLY A 457 3.78 -12.90 1.54
C GLY A 457 3.28 -11.58 0.95
N LYS A 458 4.07 -10.51 0.96
CA LYS A 458 3.66 -9.18 0.45
C LYS A 458 3.88 -9.02 -1.05
N ILE A 459 2.97 -8.30 -1.70
CA ILE A 459 3.02 -7.94 -3.12
C ILE A 459 3.41 -6.47 -3.25
N GLN A 460 4.49 -6.18 -3.97
CA GLN A 460 4.87 -4.81 -4.31
C GLN A 460 4.47 -4.47 -5.75
N SER A 461 4.00 -3.25 -5.96
CA SER A 461 3.91 -2.63 -7.28
C SER A 461 4.80 -1.41 -7.32
N VAL A 462 5.42 -1.15 -8.48
CA VAL A 462 6.26 0.03 -8.67
C VAL A 462 5.50 1.06 -9.52
N PHE A 463 5.34 2.26 -8.98
CA PHE A 463 4.65 3.37 -9.61
C PHE A 463 5.67 4.44 -10.01
N GLN A 464 5.65 4.84 -11.27
CA GLN A 464 6.47 5.97 -11.74
C GLN A 464 5.82 7.29 -11.34
N LEU A 465 6.62 8.25 -10.85
CA LEU A 465 6.21 9.62 -10.59
C LEU A 465 6.54 10.53 -11.77
N SER A 466 5.96 11.73 -11.78
CA SER A 466 6.08 12.71 -12.85
C SER A 466 7.51 13.18 -13.15
N ASP A 467 8.40 13.16 -12.17
CA ASP A 467 9.81 13.55 -12.33
C ASP A 467 10.74 12.39 -12.77
N GLY A 468 10.17 11.21 -13.04
CA GLY A 468 10.92 10.02 -13.43
C GLY A 468 11.41 9.17 -12.26
N SER A 469 11.17 9.59 -11.01
CA SER A 469 11.38 8.75 -9.83
C SER A 469 10.30 7.66 -9.73
N GLY A 470 10.44 6.76 -8.75
CA GLY A 470 9.54 5.64 -8.55
C GLY A 470 9.15 5.42 -7.08
N LEU A 471 8.01 4.79 -6.88
CA LEU A 471 7.54 4.29 -5.58
C LEU A 471 7.32 2.79 -5.66
N ALA A 472 8.11 2.02 -4.93
CA ALA A 472 7.77 0.64 -4.61
C ALA A 472 6.76 0.67 -3.44
N VAL A 473 5.58 0.09 -3.62
CA VAL A 473 4.49 0.13 -2.64
C VAL A 473 3.97 -1.27 -2.41
N THR A 474 3.82 -1.68 -1.15
CA THR A 474 3.10 -2.91 -0.83
C THR A 474 1.60 -2.69 -1.05
N VAL A 475 1.02 -3.40 -2.02
CA VAL A 475 -0.37 -3.19 -2.48
C VAL A 475 -1.33 -4.30 -2.07
N ALA A 476 -0.80 -5.46 -1.71
CA ALA A 476 -1.57 -6.63 -1.32
C ALA A 476 -0.69 -7.64 -0.58
N ARG A 477 -1.33 -8.68 -0.07
CA ARG A 477 -0.69 -9.87 0.52
C ARG A 477 -1.30 -11.15 -0.05
N TYR A 478 -0.54 -12.23 0.00
CA TYR A 478 -0.99 -13.57 -0.34
C TYR A 478 -1.57 -14.28 0.90
N GLU A 479 -2.74 -14.90 0.72
CA GLU A 479 -3.31 -15.84 1.67
C GLU A 479 -3.49 -17.21 1.01
N THR A 480 -3.17 -18.27 1.74
CA THR A 480 -3.36 -19.65 1.29
C THR A 480 -4.84 -20.00 1.18
N PRO A 481 -5.22 -21.12 0.55
CA PRO A 481 -6.62 -21.56 0.45
C PRO A 481 -7.33 -21.70 1.82
N SER A 482 -6.60 -21.99 2.89
CA SER A 482 -7.12 -22.01 4.27
C SER A 482 -7.10 -20.64 4.97
N HIS A 483 -6.92 -19.55 4.23
CA HIS A 483 -6.80 -18.17 4.73
C HIS A 483 -5.60 -17.93 5.67
N THR A 484 -4.52 -18.70 5.52
CA THR A 484 -3.28 -18.41 6.24
C THR A 484 -2.55 -17.26 5.55
N ASN A 485 -2.27 -16.17 6.27
CA ASN A 485 -1.41 -15.10 5.77
C ASN A 485 0.03 -15.60 5.69
N ILE A 486 0.61 -15.59 4.49
CA ILE A 486 1.99 -16.05 4.27
C ILE A 486 3.01 -15.07 4.88
N ASP A 487 2.69 -13.77 4.94
CA ASP A 487 3.64 -12.74 5.39
C ASP A 487 4.09 -12.98 6.84
N LYS A 488 5.41 -13.06 7.05
CA LYS A 488 6.11 -13.34 8.32
C LYS A 488 5.85 -14.72 8.95
N VAL A 489 4.82 -15.44 8.53
CA VAL A 489 4.49 -16.79 9.04
C VAL A 489 5.16 -17.87 8.18
N GLY A 490 5.13 -17.69 6.86
CA GLY A 490 5.50 -18.72 5.90
C GLY A 490 4.50 -19.89 5.88
N ILE A 491 4.94 -20.99 5.29
CA ILE A 491 4.25 -22.28 5.21
C ILE A 491 5.00 -23.24 6.11
N VAL A 492 4.31 -23.74 7.13
CA VAL A 492 4.86 -24.76 8.03
C VAL A 492 4.73 -26.13 7.35
N PRO A 493 5.80 -26.92 7.21
CA PRO A 493 5.71 -28.27 6.63
C PRO A 493 4.95 -29.23 7.56
N ASP A 494 4.48 -30.35 7.01
CA ASP A 494 3.77 -31.40 7.78
C ASP A 494 4.75 -32.23 8.61
N HIS A 495 5.94 -32.47 8.06
CA HIS A 495 7.00 -33.24 8.71
C HIS A 495 8.37 -32.58 8.58
N PRO A 496 9.24 -32.70 9.59
CA PRO A 496 10.64 -32.31 9.43
C PRO A 496 11.36 -33.26 8.47
N LEU A 497 12.39 -32.76 7.80
CA LEU A 497 13.36 -33.63 7.13
C LEU A 497 14.36 -34.22 8.14
N PRO A 498 14.94 -35.41 7.87
CA PRO A 498 16.10 -35.89 8.58
C PRO A 498 17.23 -34.84 8.61
N LYS A 499 18.00 -34.78 9.69
CA LYS A 499 19.06 -33.76 9.87
C LYS A 499 20.09 -33.73 8.74
N SER A 500 20.40 -34.88 8.16
CA SER A 500 21.39 -35.05 7.10
C SER A 500 20.73 -35.32 5.74
N PHE A 501 19.68 -34.59 5.39
CA PHE A 501 18.96 -34.81 4.14
C PHE A 501 19.61 -34.09 2.94
N PRO A 502 19.83 -34.77 1.80
CA PRO A 502 20.53 -34.21 0.65
C PRO A 502 19.76 -33.09 -0.05
N LYS A 503 20.48 -32.18 -0.70
CA LYS A 503 19.92 -31.05 -1.46
C LYS A 503 19.91 -31.25 -2.98
N ASP A 504 20.65 -32.24 -3.47
CA ASP A 504 20.78 -32.60 -4.88
C ASP A 504 20.04 -33.91 -5.22
N GLU A 505 19.70 -34.03 -6.49
CA GLU A 505 18.95 -35.15 -7.07
C GLU A 505 19.65 -36.51 -6.92
N GLU A 506 20.98 -36.53 -7.02
CA GLU A 506 21.76 -37.78 -6.99
C GLU A 506 21.76 -38.39 -5.60
N SER A 507 22.17 -37.58 -4.62
CA SER A 507 22.23 -37.98 -3.23
C SER A 507 20.84 -38.29 -2.69
N PHE A 508 19.79 -37.57 -3.14
CA PHE A 508 18.40 -37.91 -2.81
C PHE A 508 18.02 -39.31 -3.30
N CYS A 509 18.29 -39.65 -4.56
CA CYS A 509 17.99 -40.99 -5.05
C CYS A 509 18.79 -42.06 -4.28
N GLY A 510 20.06 -41.78 -3.94
CA GLY A 510 20.88 -42.67 -3.11
C GLY A 510 20.28 -42.91 -1.72
N CYS A 511 19.75 -41.87 -1.07
CA CYS A 511 19.07 -41.98 0.22
C CYS A 511 17.85 -42.90 0.17
N LEU A 512 17.14 -42.98 -0.97
CA LEU A 512 15.99 -43.88 -1.11
C LEU A 512 16.40 -45.34 -1.36
N GLN A 513 17.64 -45.56 -1.81
CA GLN A 513 18.16 -46.89 -2.15
C GLN A 513 18.77 -47.63 -0.96
N ASP A 514 19.21 -46.90 0.06
CA ASP A 514 19.86 -47.47 1.24
C ASP A 514 19.02 -47.27 2.52
N PRO A 515 18.29 -48.30 2.99
CA PRO A 515 17.52 -48.26 4.24
C PRO A 515 18.37 -47.99 5.50
N ALA A 516 19.68 -48.23 5.46
CA ALA A 516 20.58 -47.94 6.57
C ALA A 516 21.04 -46.48 6.59
N SER A 517 20.77 -45.72 5.53
CA SER A 517 21.20 -44.34 5.42
C SER A 517 20.46 -43.43 6.41
N ALA A 518 21.19 -42.50 7.02
CA ALA A 518 20.64 -41.53 7.98
C ALA A 518 19.60 -40.57 7.37
N CYS A 519 19.54 -40.47 6.03
CA CYS A 519 18.56 -39.69 5.28
C CYS A 519 17.39 -40.53 4.72
N TYR A 520 17.36 -41.84 5.01
CA TYR A 520 16.32 -42.72 4.46
C TYR A 520 14.93 -42.33 4.97
N ILE A 521 14.02 -42.11 4.02
CA ILE A 521 12.58 -42.00 4.26
C ILE A 521 11.94 -43.04 3.36
N ASN A 522 11.23 -44.02 3.93
CA ASN A 522 10.61 -45.04 3.09
C ASN A 522 9.44 -44.44 2.29
N ARG A 523 9.08 -45.08 1.17
CA ARG A 523 8.02 -44.60 0.26
C ARG A 523 6.68 -44.38 0.97
N VAL A 524 6.32 -45.27 1.90
CA VAL A 524 5.04 -45.17 2.62
C VAL A 524 5.02 -43.90 3.47
N GLN A 525 6.10 -43.64 4.21
CA GLN A 525 6.26 -42.42 5.00
C GLN A 525 6.25 -41.18 4.10
N LEU A 526 7.05 -41.19 3.01
CA LEU A 526 7.21 -40.04 2.13
C LEU A 526 5.89 -39.49 1.57
N PHE A 527 4.89 -40.37 1.37
CA PHE A 527 3.59 -40.00 0.81
C PHE A 527 2.41 -40.23 1.78
N ALA A 528 2.68 -40.56 3.05
CA ALA A 528 1.65 -40.66 4.08
C ALA A 528 1.14 -39.25 4.42
N ARG A 529 -0.17 -39.07 4.28
CA ARG A 529 -0.88 -37.80 4.55
C ARG A 529 -1.49 -37.78 5.94
#